data_AF-A0A8T3R4Z5-F1
#
_entry.id   AF-A0A8T3R4Z5-F1
#
_cell.length_a   1.000
_cell.length_b   1.000
_cell.length_c   1.000
_cell.angle_alpha   90.00
_cell.angle_beta   90.00
_cell.angle_gamma   90.00
#
_symmetry.space_group_name_H-M   'P 1'
#
loop_
_entity.id
_entity.type
_entity.pdbx_description
1 polymer ?
#
loop_
_entity_poly.entity_id
_entity_poly.type
_entity_poly.pdbx_seq_one_letter_code
_entity_poly.pdbx_strand_id
1 'polypeptide(L)'
;MPVAAAMLLSAAGIALGDDPGHRAHRIDDGAADTPIEMDELQAALEDDDHGQHGGTGGHLPASSSNVALIGRLTVSGAVGVDKPSHIADVAAFRDYAYLSARRPNTSPCGTGGFYTVDISDPANPTEVSFTAFPPQSFPGEGMQVVKLNTPAFKGDVLLTNNENCSNATDATRVGGMSLYDVTDPTNI
;
A
#
# COMPACT_ATOMS: atom_id res chain seq x y z
N MET A 1 43.90 28.37 31.29
CA MET A 1 42.72 27.75 31.92
C MET A 1 41.62 27.72 30.88
N PRO A 2 41.20 26.57 30.34
CA PRO A 2 40.10 26.54 29.39
C PRO A 2 38.77 26.62 30.16
N VAL A 3 37.90 27.53 29.73
CA VAL A 3 36.51 27.62 30.19
C VAL A 3 35.72 26.59 29.38
N ALA A 4 35.15 25.60 30.06
CA ALA A 4 34.18 24.69 29.47
C ALA A 4 32.84 25.42 29.32
N ALA A 5 32.33 25.53 28.09
CA ALA A 5 30.96 25.96 27.82
C ALA A 5 30.11 24.71 27.57
N ALA A 6 29.21 24.41 28.51
CA ALA A 6 28.20 23.38 28.33
C ALA A 6 27.03 23.95 27.52
N MET A 7 26.73 23.35 26.36
CA MET A 7 25.46 23.58 25.66
C MET A 7 24.38 22.75 26.37
N LEU A 8 23.45 23.43 27.05
CA LEU A 8 22.17 22.83 27.43
C LEU A 8 21.30 22.69 26.18
N LEU A 9 21.00 21.45 25.81
CA LEU A 9 20.00 21.13 24.81
C LEU A 9 18.62 21.17 25.50
N SER A 10 17.91 22.29 25.42
CA SER A 10 16.49 22.32 25.80
C SER A 10 15.68 21.66 24.69
N ALA A 11 15.45 20.35 24.83
CA ALA A 11 14.37 19.69 24.13
C ALA A 11 13.06 20.21 24.72
N ALA A 12 12.43 21.17 24.04
CA ALA A 12 11.00 21.40 24.23
C ALA A 12 10.29 20.17 23.66
N GLY A 13 10.12 19.15 24.50
CA GLY A 13 9.18 18.08 24.23
C GLY A 13 7.83 18.71 23.98
N ILE A 14 7.21 18.36 22.85
CA ILE A 14 5.78 18.56 22.68
C ILE A 14 5.14 17.82 23.86
N ALA A 15 4.57 18.57 24.79
CA ALA A 15 3.68 18.02 25.79
C ALA A 15 2.49 17.43 25.02
N LEU A 16 2.53 16.12 24.78
CA LEU A 16 1.30 15.38 24.60
C LEU A 16 0.54 15.58 25.91
N GLY A 17 -0.57 16.32 25.85
CA GLY A 17 -1.48 16.41 26.96
C GLY A 17 -1.91 14.99 27.31
N ASP A 18 -1.44 14.51 28.45
CA ASP A 18 -1.96 13.31 29.07
C ASP A 18 -3.35 13.69 29.60
N ASP A 19 -4.36 13.58 28.74
CA ASP A 19 -5.76 13.61 29.17
C ASP A 19 -6.02 12.26 29.86
N PRO A 20 -6.27 12.24 31.19
CA PRO A 20 -6.52 11.00 31.92
C PRO A 20 -7.82 10.29 31.48
N GLY A 21 -8.61 10.90 30.58
CA GLY A 21 -9.84 10.37 30.02
C GLY A 21 -9.70 9.65 28.68
N HIS A 22 -8.54 9.66 28.01
CA HIS A 22 -8.37 8.90 26.78
C HIS A 22 -8.10 7.43 27.12
N ARG A 23 -9.10 6.58 26.85
CA ARG A 23 -8.96 5.13 26.86
C ARG A 23 -7.75 4.77 26.01
N ALA A 24 -6.68 4.34 26.67
CA ALA A 24 -5.58 3.71 25.97
C ALA A 24 -6.16 2.48 25.29
N HIS A 25 -5.98 2.35 23.97
CA HIS A 25 -6.36 1.17 23.20
C HIS A 25 -5.83 -0.07 23.92
N ARG A 26 -6.71 -0.84 24.55
CA ARG A 26 -6.40 -1.98 25.40
C ARG A 26 -7.35 -3.09 25.04
N ILE A 27 -6.77 -4.26 24.80
CA ILE A 27 -7.52 -5.49 24.55
C ILE A 27 -8.45 -5.74 25.75
N ASP A 28 -9.71 -6.07 25.45
CA ASP A 28 -10.82 -6.37 26.35
C ASP A 28 -11.37 -5.17 27.16
N ASP A 29 -11.22 -3.93 26.68
CA ASP A 29 -11.80 -2.76 27.36
C ASP A 29 -13.28 -2.48 26.99
N GLY A 30 -13.82 -3.32 26.10
CA GLY A 30 -15.20 -3.25 25.61
C GLY A 30 -15.39 -2.29 24.44
N ALA A 31 -14.32 -1.67 23.92
CA ALA A 31 -14.29 -0.99 22.63
C ALA A 31 -13.39 -1.79 21.67
N ALA A 32 -13.92 -2.16 20.50
CA ALA A 32 -13.09 -2.74 19.45
C ALA A 32 -12.27 -1.61 18.81
N ASP A 33 -11.10 -1.34 19.38
CA ASP A 33 -10.23 -0.25 18.93
C ASP A 33 -8.75 -0.64 18.84
N THR A 34 -8.39 -1.86 19.24
CA THR A 34 -7.13 -2.49 18.89
C THR A 34 -7.26 -3.37 17.64
N PRO A 35 -6.16 -3.61 16.89
CA PRO A 35 -6.18 -4.52 15.76
C PRO A 35 -6.63 -5.95 16.10
N ILE A 36 -6.35 -6.42 17.33
CA ILE A 36 -6.76 -7.77 17.80
C ILE A 36 -8.27 -7.81 18.01
N GLU A 37 -8.84 -6.82 18.71
CA GLU A 37 -10.30 -6.79 18.94
C GLU A 37 -11.08 -6.54 17.65
N MET A 38 -10.51 -5.78 16.70
CA MET A 38 -11.12 -5.59 15.39
C MET A 38 -11.08 -6.87 14.55
N ASP A 39 -9.99 -7.64 14.59
CA ASP A 39 -9.87 -8.95 13.93
C ASP A 39 -10.83 -9.98 14.55
N GLU A 40 -10.95 -9.99 15.89
CA GLU A 40 -11.89 -10.85 16.61
C GLU A 40 -13.35 -10.45 16.38
N LEU A 41 -13.65 -9.15 16.33
CA LEU A 41 -14.97 -8.64 15.97
C LEU A 41 -15.32 -9.00 14.53
N GLN A 42 -14.38 -8.83 13.60
CA GLN A 42 -14.54 -9.22 12.20
C GLN A 42 -14.82 -10.73 12.11
N ALA A 43 -13.99 -11.57 12.72
CA ALA A 43 -14.17 -13.02 12.75
C ALA A 43 -15.49 -13.47 13.43
N ALA A 44 -15.97 -12.73 14.43
CA ALA A 44 -17.26 -12.98 15.09
C ALA A 44 -18.48 -12.54 14.25
N LEU A 45 -18.27 -11.66 13.26
CA LEU A 45 -19.29 -11.18 12.32
C LEU A 45 -19.25 -11.93 10.97
N GLU A 46 -18.25 -12.77 10.73
CA GLU A 46 -18.04 -13.49 9.48
C GLU A 46 -18.87 -14.79 9.42
N ASP A 47 -20.03 -14.70 8.77
CA ASP A 47 -20.64 -15.81 8.03
C ASP A 47 -19.82 -16.01 6.74
N ASP A 48 -18.68 -16.70 6.86
CA ASP A 48 -17.88 -17.44 5.85
C ASP A 48 -17.76 -16.90 4.39
N ASP A 49 -17.90 -15.59 4.14
CA ASP A 49 -17.56 -14.98 2.86
C ASP A 49 -16.88 -13.62 3.08
N HIS A 50 -15.76 -13.45 2.38
CA HIS A 50 -14.85 -12.30 2.38
C HIS A 50 -15.53 -11.03 1.85
N GLY A 51 -16.50 -10.50 2.62
CA GLY A 51 -17.52 -9.56 2.18
C GLY A 51 -17.13 -8.08 2.08
N GLN A 52 -15.84 -7.72 2.14
CA GLN A 52 -15.40 -6.31 2.07
C GLN A 52 -15.78 -5.58 0.77
N HIS A 53 -16.20 -6.29 -0.29
CA HIS A 53 -16.69 -5.68 -1.54
C HIS A 53 -18.11 -6.10 -1.92
N GLY A 54 -18.81 -6.80 -1.01
CA GLY A 54 -20.05 -7.49 -1.32
C GLY A 54 -19.86 -8.57 -2.41
N GLY A 55 -20.88 -9.39 -2.59
CA GLY A 55 -20.88 -10.37 -3.68
C GLY A 55 -20.97 -9.72 -5.07
N THR A 56 -21.01 -10.54 -6.11
CA THR A 56 -21.17 -10.08 -7.51
C THR A 56 -22.56 -9.51 -7.83
N GLY A 57 -23.49 -9.49 -6.87
CA GLY A 57 -24.83 -8.93 -7.01
C GLY A 57 -24.88 -7.41 -6.84
N GLY A 58 -25.78 -6.75 -7.56
CA GLY A 58 -26.00 -5.29 -7.44
C GLY A 58 -25.05 -4.41 -8.27
N HIS A 59 -24.02 -5.00 -8.89
CA HIS A 59 -23.12 -4.29 -9.80
C HIS A 59 -23.82 -3.96 -11.11
N LEU A 60 -23.54 -2.77 -11.64
CA LEU A 60 -23.96 -2.42 -13.00
C LEU A 60 -23.22 -3.31 -14.01
N PRO A 61 -23.85 -3.70 -15.14
CA PRO A 61 -23.13 -4.35 -16.21
C PRO A 61 -21.96 -3.49 -16.70
N ALA A 62 -20.84 -4.13 -17.04
CA ALA A 62 -19.74 -3.43 -17.72
C ALA A 62 -20.28 -2.74 -18.97
N SER A 63 -19.96 -1.46 -19.15
CA SER A 63 -20.41 -0.67 -20.28
C SER A 63 -19.31 0.25 -20.78
N SER A 64 -19.40 0.63 -22.05
CA SER A 64 -18.51 1.60 -22.68
C SER A 64 -19.39 2.48 -23.58
N SER A 65 -19.57 3.73 -23.17
CA SER A 65 -20.33 4.75 -23.90
C SER A 65 -19.65 6.08 -23.71
N ASN A 66 -19.48 6.84 -24.80
CA ASN A 66 -18.74 8.11 -24.82
C ASN A 66 -17.29 8.02 -24.31
N VAL A 67 -16.67 6.84 -24.44
CA VAL A 67 -15.24 6.60 -24.12
C VAL A 67 -14.57 5.88 -25.28
N ALA A 68 -13.28 6.13 -25.46
CA ALA A 68 -12.46 5.43 -26.44
C ALA A 68 -11.21 4.89 -25.75
N LEU A 69 -10.84 3.64 -26.05
CA LEU A 69 -9.56 3.08 -25.63
C LEU A 69 -8.46 3.75 -26.44
N ILE A 70 -7.57 4.47 -25.76
CA ILE A 70 -6.46 5.19 -26.41
C ILE A 70 -5.16 4.38 -26.42
N GLY A 71 -4.94 3.54 -25.41
CA GLY A 71 -3.76 2.70 -25.28
C GLY A 71 -3.99 1.58 -24.27
N ARG A 72 -3.15 0.56 -24.34
CA ARG A 72 -3.21 -0.61 -23.46
C ARG A 72 -1.83 -1.24 -23.34
N LEU A 73 -1.45 -1.59 -22.12
CA LEU A 73 -0.25 -2.36 -21.81
C LEU A 73 -0.64 -3.70 -21.18
N THR A 74 0.03 -4.77 -21.58
CA THR A 74 0.04 -6.03 -20.82
C THR A 74 1.38 -6.10 -20.08
N VAL A 75 1.33 -6.03 -18.75
CA VAL A 75 2.53 -6.12 -17.92
C VAL A 75 3.15 -7.51 -17.96
N SER A 76 4.46 -7.58 -17.79
CA SER A 76 5.30 -8.77 -17.99
C SER A 76 4.85 -9.96 -17.15
N GLY A 77 4.40 -9.76 -15.90
CA GLY A 77 3.92 -10.86 -15.04
C GLY A 77 2.47 -11.28 -15.30
N ALA A 78 1.75 -10.60 -16.19
CA ALA A 78 0.43 -11.03 -16.68
C ALA A 78 0.52 -11.84 -17.98
N VAL A 79 1.69 -11.87 -18.65
CA VAL A 79 1.87 -12.58 -19.92
C VAL A 79 1.63 -14.09 -19.73
N GLY A 80 0.67 -14.63 -20.47
CA GLY A 80 0.33 -16.06 -20.41
C GLY A 80 -0.43 -16.49 -19.14
N VAL A 81 -0.83 -15.54 -18.30
CA VAL A 81 -1.66 -15.81 -17.13
C VAL A 81 -3.11 -15.50 -17.47
N ASP A 82 -3.91 -16.53 -17.71
CA ASP A 82 -5.37 -16.42 -17.80
C ASP A 82 -5.98 -16.38 -16.38
N LYS A 83 -5.60 -15.36 -15.61
CA LYS A 83 -6.21 -15.10 -14.30
C LYS A 83 -6.66 -13.64 -14.23
N PRO A 84 -7.98 -13.39 -14.12
CA PRO A 84 -8.50 -12.11 -13.67
C PRO A 84 -7.84 -11.68 -12.35
N SER A 85 -7.84 -10.36 -12.09
CA SER A 85 -7.43 -9.79 -10.78
C SER A 85 -5.93 -9.81 -10.45
N HIS A 86 -5.06 -9.59 -11.44
CA HIS A 86 -3.61 -9.46 -11.19
C HIS A 86 -3.23 -8.09 -10.58
N ILE A 87 -3.91 -7.02 -11.01
CA ILE A 87 -3.66 -5.66 -10.54
C ILE A 87 -4.74 -5.30 -9.51
N ALA A 88 -4.33 -4.90 -8.31
CA ALA A 88 -5.26 -4.54 -7.23
C ALA A 88 -5.57 -3.03 -7.23
N ASP A 89 -4.58 -2.20 -7.52
CA ASP A 89 -4.72 -0.75 -7.50
C ASP A 89 -3.76 -0.06 -8.48
N VAL A 90 -4.04 1.21 -8.77
CA VAL A 90 -3.23 2.07 -9.63
C VAL A 90 -3.08 3.46 -9.03
N ALA A 91 -1.83 3.91 -8.88
CA ALA A 91 -1.50 5.32 -8.65
C ALA A 91 -0.91 5.92 -9.92
N ALA A 92 -1.38 7.08 -10.35
CA ALA A 92 -0.77 7.84 -11.43
C ALA A 92 -0.20 9.16 -10.89
N PHE A 93 1.03 9.49 -11.27
CA PHE A 93 1.66 10.75 -10.89
C PHE A 93 2.61 11.23 -11.99
N ARG A 94 2.31 12.40 -12.56
CA ARG A 94 2.96 12.94 -13.76
C ARG A 94 2.89 11.93 -14.91
N ASP A 95 4.02 11.62 -15.52
CA ASP A 95 4.12 10.74 -16.68
C ASP A 95 4.27 9.26 -16.31
N TYR A 96 3.99 8.86 -15.05
CA TYR A 96 4.13 7.48 -14.60
C TYR A 96 2.88 6.96 -13.88
N ALA A 97 2.63 5.67 -14.04
CA ALA A 97 1.66 4.90 -13.28
C ALA A 97 2.36 3.77 -12.52
N TYR A 98 1.87 3.48 -11.31
CA TYR A 98 2.34 2.45 -10.41
C TYR A 98 1.19 1.48 -10.18
N LEU A 99 1.30 0.26 -10.71
CA LEU A 99 0.24 -0.73 -10.71
C LEU A 99 0.59 -1.80 -9.68
N SER A 100 -0.13 -1.85 -8.57
CA SER A 100 0.09 -2.85 -7.55
C SER A 100 -0.33 -4.22 -8.06
N ALA A 101 0.51 -5.23 -7.86
CA ALA A 101 0.35 -6.52 -8.52
C ALA A 101 0.64 -7.69 -7.59
N ARG A 102 -0.25 -8.68 -7.62
CA ARG A 102 -0.07 -9.96 -6.94
C ARG A 102 0.34 -11.02 -7.95
N ARG A 103 1.60 -11.49 -7.91
CA ARG A 103 1.99 -12.56 -8.86
C ARG A 103 1.09 -13.80 -8.72
N PRO A 104 0.47 -14.26 -9.80
CA PRO A 104 -0.42 -15.42 -9.79
C PRO A 104 0.37 -16.72 -9.54
N ASN A 105 -0.34 -17.78 -9.12
CA ASN A 105 0.15 -19.17 -9.01
C ASN A 105 1.22 -19.45 -7.96
N THR A 106 1.14 -18.75 -6.85
CA THR A 106 2.11 -18.83 -5.76
C THR A 106 1.34 -18.87 -4.45
N SER A 107 1.49 -19.97 -3.72
CA SER A 107 0.70 -20.29 -2.53
C SER A 107 1.57 -20.20 -1.28
N PRO A 108 1.07 -19.63 -0.16
CA PRO A 108 -0.21 -18.93 -0.05
C PRO A 108 -0.22 -17.57 -0.79
N CYS A 109 0.94 -16.95 -0.98
CA CYS A 109 1.14 -15.84 -1.91
C CYS A 109 2.51 -15.91 -2.54
N GLY A 110 2.64 -15.35 -3.73
CA GLY A 110 3.94 -15.10 -4.35
C GLY A 110 4.40 -13.71 -4.12
N THR A 111 5.52 -13.42 -4.77
CA THR A 111 6.11 -12.09 -4.79
C THR A 111 5.10 -11.08 -5.33
N GLY A 112 4.51 -10.31 -4.42
CA GLY A 112 3.78 -9.09 -4.75
C GLY A 112 4.75 -7.95 -5.05
N GLY A 113 4.21 -6.84 -5.52
CA GLY A 113 4.99 -5.65 -5.84
C GLY A 113 4.17 -4.62 -6.59
N PHE A 114 4.85 -3.70 -7.26
CA PHE A 114 4.21 -2.85 -8.27
C PHE A 114 5.02 -2.81 -9.55
N TYR A 115 4.31 -2.64 -10.66
CA TYR A 115 4.89 -2.24 -11.94
C TYR A 115 4.99 -0.74 -12.00
N THR A 116 6.14 -0.23 -12.43
CA THR A 116 6.26 1.17 -12.87
C THR A 116 6.07 1.22 -14.37
N VAL A 117 5.16 2.07 -14.82
CA VAL A 117 4.77 2.22 -16.23
C VAL A 117 4.94 3.67 -16.63
N ASP A 118 5.71 3.92 -17.69
CA ASP A 118 5.75 5.21 -18.38
C ASP A 118 4.47 5.39 -19.19
N ILE A 119 3.75 6.47 -18.91
CA ILE A 119 2.49 6.88 -19.53
C ILE A 119 2.61 8.26 -20.20
N SER A 120 3.83 8.75 -20.47
CA SER A 120 4.09 10.01 -21.20
C SER A 120 3.46 10.01 -22.60
N ASP A 121 3.45 8.86 -23.27
CA ASP A 121 2.60 8.58 -24.43
C ASP A 121 1.47 7.62 -24.03
N PRO A 122 0.27 8.11 -23.70
CA PRO A 122 -0.84 7.25 -23.25
C PRO A 122 -1.37 6.33 -24.35
N ALA A 123 -1.02 6.55 -25.63
CA ALA A 123 -1.34 5.62 -26.70
C ALA A 123 -0.39 4.41 -26.73
N ASN A 124 0.84 4.57 -26.22
CA ASN A 124 1.87 3.54 -26.19
C ASN A 124 2.56 3.46 -24.81
N PRO A 125 1.80 3.15 -23.73
CA PRO A 125 2.37 3.00 -22.39
C PRO A 125 3.41 1.86 -22.34
N THR A 126 4.49 2.05 -21.59
CA THR A 126 5.62 1.12 -21.55
C THR A 126 5.96 0.73 -20.11
N GLU A 127 6.08 -0.57 -19.83
CA GLU A 127 6.60 -1.05 -18.53
C GLU A 127 8.08 -0.69 -18.39
N VAL A 128 8.42 -0.06 -17.27
CA VAL A 128 9.79 0.37 -16.94
C VAL A 128 10.45 -0.66 -16.04
N SER A 129 9.77 -1.07 -14.97
CA SER A 129 10.31 -1.97 -13.97
C SER A 129 9.22 -2.66 -13.14
N PHE A 130 9.64 -3.64 -12.34
CA PHE A 130 8.84 -4.25 -11.28
C PHE A 130 9.61 -4.19 -9.97
N THR A 131 9.03 -3.55 -8.95
CA THR A 131 9.60 -3.47 -7.60
C THR A 131 8.88 -4.46 -6.69
N ALA A 132 9.64 -5.43 -6.16
CA ALA A 132 9.10 -6.45 -5.28
C ALA A 132 8.80 -5.88 -3.89
N PHE A 133 7.72 -6.36 -3.29
CA PHE A 133 7.41 -6.09 -1.89
C PHE A 133 8.25 -6.94 -0.95
N PRO A 134 8.34 -6.55 0.34
CA PRO A 134 8.96 -7.39 1.36
C PRO A 134 8.35 -8.80 1.42
N PRO A 135 9.09 -9.80 1.93
CA PRO A 135 8.57 -11.15 2.12
C PRO A 135 7.24 -11.16 2.88
N GLN A 136 6.36 -12.09 2.51
CA GLN A 136 5.06 -12.29 3.17
C GLN A 136 4.15 -11.04 3.19
N SER A 137 4.43 -10.07 2.32
CA SER A 137 3.61 -8.88 2.09
C SER A 137 2.97 -8.96 0.71
N PHE A 138 1.71 -8.56 0.59
CA PHE A 138 1.08 -8.38 -0.71
C PHE A 138 0.39 -7.00 -0.81
N PRO A 139 0.36 -6.41 -2.01
CA PRO A 139 -0.38 -5.18 -2.24
C PRO A 139 -1.89 -5.41 -2.28
N GLY A 140 -2.65 -4.45 -1.77
CA GLY A 140 -4.10 -4.34 -1.98
C GLY A 140 -4.49 -2.98 -2.56
N GLU A 141 -5.61 -2.42 -2.11
CA GLU A 141 -6.12 -1.09 -2.49
C GLU A 141 -5.52 0.01 -1.59
N GLY A 142 -4.37 0.57 -2.00
CA GLY A 142 -3.64 1.51 -1.17
C GLY A 142 -2.39 2.10 -1.79
N MET A 143 -2.47 2.52 -3.06
CA MET A 143 -1.34 3.14 -3.77
C MET A 143 -1.55 4.66 -3.91
N GLN A 144 -0.59 5.46 -3.44
CA GLN A 144 -0.64 6.91 -3.67
C GLN A 144 0.75 7.54 -3.71
N VAL A 145 0.99 8.42 -4.68
CA VAL A 145 2.21 9.23 -4.71
C VAL A 145 1.96 10.59 -4.06
N VAL A 146 2.88 11.00 -3.19
CA VAL A 146 2.91 12.34 -2.60
C VAL A 146 4.24 13.01 -2.84
N LYS A 147 4.21 14.32 -3.11
CA LYS A 147 5.44 15.11 -3.20
C LYS A 147 5.83 15.62 -1.82
N LEU A 148 7.02 15.27 -1.36
CA LEU A 148 7.55 15.71 -0.08
C LEU A 148 8.62 16.79 -0.30
N ASN A 149 8.56 17.84 0.52
CA ASN A 149 9.53 18.93 0.52
C ASN A 149 9.90 19.30 1.95
N THR A 150 10.84 18.54 2.52
CA THR A 150 11.36 18.74 3.88
C THR A 150 12.82 19.18 3.82
N PRO A 151 13.45 19.56 4.94
CA PRO A 151 14.90 19.78 4.99
C PRO A 151 15.72 18.51 4.72
N ALA A 152 15.19 17.33 5.10
CA ALA A 152 15.90 16.05 5.00
C ALA A 152 15.66 15.31 3.66
N PHE A 153 14.55 15.60 2.99
CA PHE A 153 14.16 14.92 1.75
C PHE A 153 13.34 15.86 0.87
N LYS A 154 13.63 15.86 -0.43
CA LYS A 154 12.88 16.59 -1.45
C LYS A 154 12.70 15.68 -2.66
N GLY A 155 11.49 15.24 -2.89
CA GLY A 155 11.23 14.21 -3.88
C GLY A 155 9.78 13.78 -3.92
N ASP A 156 9.51 12.77 -4.73
CA ASP A 156 8.20 12.15 -4.87
C ASP A 156 8.25 10.77 -4.17
N VAL A 157 7.27 10.47 -3.32
CA VAL A 157 7.23 9.24 -2.52
C VAL A 157 5.96 8.47 -2.84
N LEU A 158 6.12 7.22 -3.23
CA LEU A 158 5.00 6.28 -3.38
C LEU A 158 4.74 5.59 -2.04
N LEU A 159 3.52 5.74 -1.55
CA LEU A 159 2.95 5.00 -0.45
C LEU A 159 2.26 3.74 -1.00
N THR A 160 2.51 2.61 -0.35
CA THR A 160 1.83 1.34 -0.64
C THR A 160 1.30 0.72 0.64
N ASN A 161 0.13 0.10 0.60
CA ASN A 161 -0.31 -0.79 1.68
C ASN A 161 0.43 -2.14 1.59
N ASN A 162 0.66 -2.72 2.76
CA ASN A 162 1.30 -4.02 2.94
C ASN A 162 0.34 -4.93 3.71
N GLU A 163 -0.34 -5.82 3.02
CA GLU A 163 -1.22 -6.81 3.64
C GLU A 163 -0.47 -8.10 3.97
N ASN A 164 -0.93 -8.77 5.03
CA ASN A 164 -0.28 -9.97 5.55
C ASN A 164 -0.68 -11.20 4.73
N CYS A 165 0.27 -11.75 3.97
CA CYS A 165 0.03 -12.92 3.12
C CYS A 165 -0.35 -14.20 3.89
N SER A 166 0.22 -14.38 5.07
CA SER A 166 0.08 -15.60 5.87
C SER A 166 -0.43 -15.31 7.28
N ASN A 167 -0.97 -16.36 7.92
CA ASN A 167 -1.46 -16.35 9.29
C ASN A 167 -0.47 -15.65 10.23
N ALA A 168 -0.99 -15.07 11.31
CA ALA A 168 -0.33 -14.23 12.32
C ALA A 168 0.96 -14.78 12.99
N THR A 169 1.58 -15.87 12.50
CA THR A 169 2.77 -16.51 13.05
C THR A 169 4.06 -16.40 12.24
N ASP A 170 4.04 -15.98 10.97
CA ASP A 170 5.29 -15.77 10.20
C ASP A 170 6.02 -14.48 10.65
N ALA A 171 7.20 -14.63 11.26
CA ALA A 171 8.00 -13.51 11.75
C ALA A 171 8.64 -12.66 10.64
N THR A 172 8.62 -13.13 9.39
CA THR A 172 9.14 -12.38 8.23
C THR A 172 8.09 -11.47 7.60
N ARG A 173 6.83 -11.52 8.08
CA ARG A 173 5.76 -10.64 7.58
C ARG A 173 6.12 -9.16 7.77
N VAL A 174 5.78 -8.38 6.76
CA VAL A 174 5.74 -6.93 6.84
C VAL A 174 4.34 -6.50 6.46
N GLY A 175 3.55 -6.09 7.47
CA GLY A 175 2.24 -5.46 7.29
C GLY A 175 2.33 -3.93 7.34
N GLY A 176 1.20 -3.25 7.21
CA GLY A 176 1.11 -1.79 7.36
C GLY A 176 1.32 -1.08 6.03
N MET A 177 2.40 -0.29 5.92
CA MET A 177 2.70 0.47 4.70
C MET A 177 4.20 0.48 4.37
N SER A 178 4.52 0.64 3.09
CA SER A 178 5.87 0.93 2.60
C SER A 178 5.91 2.29 1.92
N LEU A 179 7.09 2.91 1.96
CA LEU A 179 7.39 4.18 1.28
C LEU A 179 8.56 3.96 0.33
N TYR A 180 8.38 4.32 -0.93
CA TYR A 180 9.41 4.22 -1.96
C TYR A 180 9.73 5.62 -2.50
N ASP A 181 11.02 5.96 -2.60
CA ASP A 181 11.45 7.15 -3.33
C ASP A 181 11.26 6.90 -4.82
N VAL A 182 10.33 7.63 -5.42
CA VAL A 182 9.99 7.56 -6.85
C VAL A 182 10.28 8.88 -7.55
N THR A 183 11.20 9.68 -7.00
CA THR A 183 11.67 10.91 -7.62
C THR A 183 12.28 10.65 -9.00
N ASP A 184 12.97 9.52 -9.15
CA ASP A 184 13.38 8.94 -10.43
C ASP A 184 12.68 7.58 -10.62
N PRO A 185 11.52 7.54 -11.30
CA PRO A 185 10.77 6.31 -11.50
C PRO A 185 11.50 5.23 -12.31
N THR A 186 12.61 5.58 -12.98
CA THR A 186 13.43 4.62 -13.71
C THR A 186 14.47 3.92 -12.83
N ASN A 187 14.60 4.34 -11.57
CA ASN A 187 15.56 3.82 -10.60
C ASN A 187 15.01 3.92 -9.16
N ILE A 188 14.18 2.94 -8.79
CA ILE A 188 13.49 2.80 -7.50
C ILE A 188 14.19 1.76 -6.62
#